data_AF-A0A534UAK1-F1
#
_entry.id   AF-A0A534UAK1-F1
#
_cell.length_a   1.000
_cell.length_b   1.000
_cell.length_c   1.000
_cell.angle_alpha   90.00
_cell.angle_beta   90.00
_cell.angle_gamma   90.00
#
_symmetry.space_group_name_H-M   'P 1'
#
loop_
_entity.id
_entity.type
_entity.pdbx_description
1 polymer ?
#
loop_
_entity_poly.entity_id
_entity_poly.type
_entity_poly.pdbx_seq_one_letter_code
_entity_poly.pdbx_strand_id
1 'polypeptide(L)'
;MKQFWIFDFRFSIKNSDRKRVFCFVLAILLLALSIVAHAQQPKKVPRIGFLIAATRDTQSARTKAFRQGLQELGYIEGQNIAIEYRYAEGKTDRFPELVADLVRFQVDIIVVSNNTVARAASNATKIIPVVIAVLIRSPPA
;
A
#
# COMPACT_ATOMS: atom_id res chain seq x y z
N MET A 1 35.21 -62.61 -34.45
CA MET A 1 33.94 -61.85 -34.48
C MET A 1 33.68 -61.25 -33.10
N LYS A 2 33.52 -59.91 -33.03
CA LYS A 2 32.81 -59.09 -32.01
C LYS A 2 33.38 -59.08 -30.57
N GLN A 3 34.20 -58.10 -30.17
CA GLN A 3 33.81 -56.78 -29.58
C GLN A 3 32.68 -56.86 -28.54
N PHE A 4 33.02 -56.65 -27.27
CA PHE A 4 32.10 -56.16 -26.24
C PHE A 4 32.84 -55.22 -25.29
N TRP A 5 32.70 -53.92 -25.53
CA TRP A 5 33.10 -52.85 -24.62
C TRP A 5 32.02 -52.72 -23.55
N ILE A 6 32.38 -52.87 -22.27
CA ILE A 6 31.58 -52.37 -21.16
C ILE A 6 32.19 -51.04 -20.73
N PHE A 7 31.44 -49.97 -20.97
CA PHE A 7 31.72 -48.63 -20.49
C PHE A 7 31.70 -48.62 -18.95
N ASP A 8 32.87 -48.45 -18.33
CA ASP A 8 32.99 -48.15 -16.90
C ASP A 8 33.01 -46.62 -16.74
N PHE A 9 31.85 -46.02 -16.49
CA PHE A 9 31.70 -44.58 -16.31
C PHE A 9 31.98 -44.21 -14.84
N ARG A 10 33.24 -44.34 -14.42
CA ARG A 10 33.67 -43.97 -13.07
C ARG A 10 33.81 -42.45 -12.98
N PHE A 11 32.74 -41.79 -12.54
CA PHE A 11 32.72 -40.34 -12.29
C PHE A 11 33.68 -40.00 -11.14
N SER A 12 34.92 -39.64 -11.49
CA SER A 12 35.93 -39.19 -10.54
C SER A 12 35.77 -37.69 -10.32
N ILE A 13 35.13 -37.30 -9.21
CA ILE A 13 35.05 -35.90 -8.79
C ILE A 13 36.45 -35.45 -8.34
N LYS A 14 37.12 -34.65 -9.16
CA LYS A 14 38.42 -34.06 -8.84
C LYS A 14 38.22 -33.01 -7.73
N ASN A 15 39.19 -32.81 -6.85
CA ASN A 15 39.07 -31.90 -5.69
C ASN A 15 38.74 -30.43 -6.08
N SER A 16 39.01 -30.05 -7.33
CA SER A 16 38.63 -28.77 -7.95
C SER A 16 37.11 -28.62 -8.17
N ASP A 17 36.40 -29.72 -8.43
CA ASP A 17 34.96 -29.73 -8.70
C ASP A 17 34.15 -29.62 -7.40
N ARG A 18 34.69 -30.14 -6.28
CA ARG A 18 34.11 -29.99 -4.94
C ARG A 18 33.94 -28.52 -4.53
N LYS A 19 34.93 -27.67 -4.82
CA LYS A 19 34.86 -26.23 -4.52
C LYS A 19 33.79 -25.53 -5.36
N ARG A 20 33.67 -25.90 -6.64
CA ARG A 20 32.64 -25.37 -7.54
C ARG A 20 31.24 -25.77 -7.09
N VAL A 21 31.03 -27.04 -6.78
CA VAL A 21 29.74 -27.56 -6.26
C VAL A 21 29.37 -26.85 -4.96
N PHE A 22 30.33 -26.67 -4.04
CA PHE A 22 30.10 -25.93 -2.80
C PHE A 22 29.68 -24.47 -3.07
N CYS A 23 30.36 -23.77 -3.98
CA CYS A 23 29.98 -22.40 -4.36
C CYS A 23 28.58 -22.33 -4.98
N PHE A 24 28.20 -23.29 -5.83
CA PHE A 24 26.86 -23.33 -6.42
C PHE A 24 25.77 -23.59 -5.38
N VAL A 25 25.98 -24.54 -4.47
CA VAL A 25 25.04 -24.81 -3.37
C VAL A 25 24.88 -23.58 -2.47
N LEU A 26 26.00 -22.93 -2.13
CA LEU A 26 25.97 -21.71 -1.32
C LEU A 26 25.24 -20.56 -2.03
N ALA A 27 25.47 -20.38 -3.34
CA ALA A 27 24.78 -19.37 -4.13
C ALA A 27 23.27 -19.62 -4.18
N ILE A 28 22.85 -20.86 -4.42
CA ILE A 28 21.43 -21.26 -4.43
C ILE A 28 20.80 -21.02 -3.06
N LEU A 29 21.51 -21.34 -1.97
CA LEU A 29 21.05 -21.09 -0.61
C LEU A 29 20.85 -19.58 -0.37
N LEU A 30 21.83 -18.76 -0.74
CA LEU A 30 21.77 -17.30 -0.60
C LEU A 30 20.63 -16.67 -1.44
N LEU A 31 20.42 -17.17 -2.67
CA LEU A 31 19.30 -16.79 -3.53
C LEU A 31 17.95 -17.18 -2.88
N ALA A 32 17.83 -18.39 -2.34
CA ALA A 32 16.63 -18.85 -1.65
C ALA A 32 16.30 -18.00 -0.42
N LEU A 33 17.30 -17.67 0.41
CA LEU A 33 17.12 -16.79 1.57
C LEU A 33 16.71 -15.36 1.16
N SER A 34 17.25 -14.84 0.05
CA SER A 34 16.92 -13.50 -0.45
C SER A 34 15.46 -13.36 -0.90
N ILE A 35 14.89 -14.45 -1.46
CA ILE A 35 13.48 -14.50 -1.90
C ILE A 35 12.53 -14.51 -0.69
N VAL A 36 12.85 -15.30 0.35
CA VAL A 36 12.05 -15.36 1.57
C VAL A 36 12.04 -14.02 2.32
N ALA A 37 13.17 -13.32 2.35
CA ALA A 37 13.28 -12.00 2.98
C ALA A 37 12.42 -10.92 2.29
N HIS A 38 12.26 -10.96 0.96
CA HIS A 38 11.38 -10.04 0.23
C HIS A 38 9.89 -10.31 0.48
N ALA A 39 9.51 -11.58 0.72
CA ALA A 39 8.12 -11.95 1.00
C ALA A 39 7.65 -11.58 2.42
N GLN A 40 8.58 -11.28 3.34
CA GLN A 40 8.29 -11.01 4.75
C GLN A 40 8.31 -9.52 5.11
N GLN A 41 8.33 -8.59 4.15
CA GLN A 41 8.20 -7.17 4.52
C GLN A 41 6.85 -6.95 5.22
N PRO A 42 6.84 -6.39 6.45
CA PRO A 42 5.60 -6.08 7.13
C PRO A 42 4.80 -5.15 6.24
N LYS A 43 3.60 -5.57 5.83
CA LYS A 43 2.71 -4.72 5.04
C LYS A 43 2.50 -3.42 5.81
N LYS A 44 3.03 -2.32 5.30
CA LYS A 44 2.76 -0.97 5.83
C LYS A 44 1.24 -0.83 5.94
N VAL A 45 0.75 -0.42 7.11
CA VAL A 45 -0.67 -0.10 7.31
C VAL A 45 -1.03 1.06 6.37
N PRO A 46 -1.93 0.87 5.39
CA PRO A 46 -2.33 1.93 4.48
C PRO A 46 -2.98 3.08 5.23
N ARG A 47 -2.66 4.31 4.83
CA ARG A 47 -3.10 5.55 5.47
C ARG A 47 -4.02 6.33 4.55
N ILE A 48 -5.21 6.63 5.02
CA ILE A 48 -6.22 7.39 4.30
C ILE A 48 -6.26 8.80 4.90
N GLY A 49 -5.91 9.82 4.11
CA GLY A 49 -6.17 11.20 4.49
C GLY A 49 -7.62 11.56 4.17
N PHE A 50 -8.41 11.97 5.17
CA PHE A 50 -9.80 12.37 4.95
C PHE A 50 -9.99 13.85 5.29
N LEU A 51 -10.05 14.69 4.24
CA LEU A 51 -10.26 16.12 4.38
C LEU A 51 -11.75 16.47 4.22
N ILE A 52 -12.28 17.05 5.29
CA ILE A 52 -13.68 17.34 5.46
C ILE A 52 -13.87 18.86 5.49
N ALA A 53 -14.64 19.39 4.55
CA ALA A 53 -14.80 20.84 4.39
C ALA A 53 -15.55 21.53 5.55
N ALA A 54 -16.42 20.81 6.25
CA ALA A 54 -17.25 21.34 7.33
C ALA A 54 -16.71 20.96 8.72
N THR A 55 -17.46 21.29 9.77
CA THR A 55 -17.09 20.96 11.16
C THR A 55 -17.25 19.47 11.45
N ARG A 56 -16.60 18.99 12.52
CA ARG A 56 -16.73 17.59 12.96
C ARG A 56 -18.17 17.20 13.25
N ASP A 57 -18.91 18.05 13.94
CA ASP A 57 -20.27 17.73 14.40
C ASP A 57 -21.25 17.60 13.24
N THR A 58 -21.20 18.55 12.30
CA THR A 58 -22.05 18.57 11.10
C THR A 58 -21.74 17.41 10.14
N GLN A 59 -20.56 16.82 10.26
CA GLN A 59 -20.06 15.76 9.37
C GLN A 59 -19.97 14.39 10.04
N SER A 60 -20.40 14.28 11.30
CA SER A 60 -20.35 13.06 12.10
C SER A 60 -21.04 11.88 11.40
N ALA A 61 -22.27 12.06 10.90
CA ALA A 61 -23.03 11.04 10.20
C ALA A 61 -22.33 10.55 8.92
N ARG A 62 -21.78 11.47 8.11
CA ARG A 62 -21.03 11.11 6.89
C ARG A 62 -19.74 10.38 7.20
N THR A 63 -19.02 10.83 8.23
CA THR A 63 -17.79 10.21 8.69
C THR A 63 -18.05 8.78 9.20
N LYS A 64 -19.15 8.60 9.94
CA LYS A 64 -19.59 7.28 10.41
C LYS A 64 -19.95 6.36 9.24
N ALA A 65 -20.72 6.85 8.26
CA ALA A 65 -21.08 6.07 7.08
C ALA A 65 -19.85 5.66 6.26
N PHE A 66 -18.89 6.56 6.07
CA PHE A 66 -17.62 6.25 5.42
C PHE A 66 -16.85 5.15 6.15
N ARG A 67 -16.70 5.26 7.48
CA ARG A 67 -16.04 4.23 8.29
C ARG A 67 -16.78 2.89 8.23
N GLN A 68 -18.11 2.91 8.27
CA GLN A 68 -18.92 1.71 8.19
C GLN A 68 -18.75 1.00 6.84
N GLY A 69 -18.80 1.73 5.72
CA GLY A 69 -18.58 1.14 4.40
C GLY A 69 -17.18 0.53 4.25
N LEU A 70 -16.15 1.17 4.83
CA LEU A 70 -14.81 0.59 4.89
C LEU A 70 -14.79 -0.71 5.71
N GLN A 71 -15.46 -0.72 6.87
CA GLN A 71 -15.53 -1.89 7.74
C GLN A 71 -16.25 -3.06 7.08
N GLU A 72 -17.35 -2.82 6.35
CA GLU A 72 -18.08 -3.84 5.59
C GLU A 72 -17.21 -4.49 4.50
N LEU A 73 -16.22 -3.76 3.99
CA LEU A 73 -15.22 -4.26 3.05
C LEU A 73 -13.99 -4.89 3.73
N GLY A 74 -14.00 -5.00 5.06
CA GLY A 74 -12.91 -5.56 5.86
C GLY A 74 -11.78 -4.57 6.18
N TYR A 75 -11.92 -3.28 5.88
CA TYR A 75 -10.97 -2.23 6.25
C TYR A 75 -11.34 -1.61 7.60
N ILE A 76 -10.59 -1.95 8.64
CA ILE A 76 -10.84 -1.59 10.03
C ILE A 76 -9.78 -0.58 10.49
N GLU A 77 -10.23 0.62 10.82
CA GLU A 77 -9.41 1.70 11.37
C GLU A 77 -8.69 1.26 12.65
N GLY A 78 -7.38 1.47 12.70
CA GLY A 78 -6.51 1.07 13.81
C GLY A 78 -6.06 -0.39 13.79
N GLN A 79 -6.63 -1.22 12.91
CA GLN A 79 -6.25 -2.62 12.76
C GLN A 79 -5.46 -2.87 11.48
N ASN A 80 -6.04 -2.53 10.33
CA ASN A 80 -5.40 -2.76 9.02
C ASN A 80 -5.37 -1.53 8.12
N ILE A 81 -5.97 -0.41 8.55
CA ILE A 81 -5.84 0.91 7.94
C ILE A 81 -5.72 1.99 9.02
N ALA A 82 -5.17 3.14 8.68
CA ALA A 82 -5.19 4.34 9.52
C ALA A 82 -5.93 5.45 8.78
N ILE A 83 -6.74 6.26 9.50
CA ILE A 83 -7.46 7.39 8.90
C ILE A 83 -7.02 8.69 9.57
N GLU A 84 -6.57 9.63 8.76
CA GLU A 84 -6.13 10.94 9.18
C GLU A 84 -7.16 11.99 8.84
N TYR A 85 -7.90 12.43 9.86
CA TYR A 85 -8.96 13.42 9.69
C TYR A 85 -8.41 14.84 9.70
N ARG A 86 -8.87 15.66 8.76
CA ARG A 86 -8.62 17.11 8.71
C ARG A 86 -9.92 17.84 8.46
N TYR A 87 -10.30 18.73 9.38
CA TYR A 87 -11.54 19.50 9.29
C TYR A 87 -11.21 20.94 8.96
N ALA A 88 -11.82 21.48 7.91
CA ALA A 88 -11.62 22.88 7.52
C ALA A 88 -12.55 23.84 8.26
N GLU A 89 -13.52 23.35 9.04
CA GLU A 89 -14.46 24.18 9.81
C GLU A 89 -15.21 25.21 8.94
N GLY A 90 -15.47 24.89 7.67
CA GLY A 90 -16.12 25.77 6.71
C GLY A 90 -15.19 26.81 6.05
N LYS A 91 -13.91 26.85 6.42
CA LYS A 91 -12.92 27.82 5.94
C LYS A 91 -12.17 27.29 4.72
N THR A 92 -12.53 27.79 3.54
CA THR A 92 -11.97 27.32 2.26
C THR A 92 -10.49 27.67 2.08
N ASP A 93 -10.07 28.78 2.67
CA ASP A 93 -8.68 29.25 2.78
C ASP A 93 -7.75 28.24 3.48
N ARG A 94 -8.30 27.35 4.33
CA ARG A 94 -7.52 26.32 5.02
C ARG A 94 -7.25 25.08 4.16
N PHE A 95 -7.91 24.90 3.02
CA PHE A 95 -7.76 23.68 2.22
C PHE A 95 -6.31 23.41 1.79
N PRO A 96 -5.54 24.39 1.27
CA PRO A 96 -4.15 24.15 0.88
C PRO A 96 -3.28 23.67 2.05
N GLU A 97 -3.42 24.30 3.22
CA GLU A 97 -2.69 23.93 4.43
C GLU A 97 -3.04 22.51 4.90
N LEU A 98 -4.34 22.20 4.98
CA LEU A 98 -4.80 20.89 5.43
C LEU A 98 -4.40 19.77 4.47
N VAL A 99 -4.35 20.03 3.16
CA VAL A 99 -3.79 19.05 2.23
C VAL A 99 -2.28 18.93 2.38
N ALA A 100 -1.56 20.03 2.53
CA ALA A 100 -0.11 19.99 2.75
C ALA A 100 0.24 19.14 3.98
N ASP A 101 -0.56 19.21 5.05
CA ASP A 101 -0.41 18.33 6.21
C ASP A 101 -0.61 16.86 5.87
N LEU A 102 -1.64 16.51 5.08
CA LEU A 102 -1.86 15.12 4.64
C LEU A 102 -0.70 14.61 3.77
N VAL A 103 -0.17 15.44 2.87
CA VAL A 103 1.00 15.11 2.04
C VAL A 103 2.24 14.88 2.90
N ARG A 104 2.52 15.78 3.86
CA ARG A 104 3.63 15.66 4.82
C ARG A 104 3.50 14.41 5.68
N PHE A 105 2.27 14.02 5.99
CA PHE A 105 1.96 12.82 6.75
C PHE A 105 2.05 11.52 5.92
N GLN A 106 2.38 11.63 4.63
CA GLN A 106 2.60 10.51 3.72
C GLN A 106 1.41 9.55 3.68
N VAL A 107 0.21 10.11 3.55
CA VAL A 107 -0.99 9.31 3.29
C VAL A 107 -0.91 8.66 1.92
N ASP A 108 -1.48 7.47 1.79
CA ASP A 108 -1.44 6.71 0.54
C ASP A 108 -2.60 7.09 -0.38
N ILE A 109 -3.72 7.60 0.15
CA ILE A 109 -4.87 8.14 -0.60
C ILE A 109 -5.44 9.36 0.14
N ILE A 110 -5.92 10.37 -0.59
CA ILE A 110 -6.67 11.52 -0.05
C ILE A 110 -8.14 11.41 -0.49
N VAL A 111 -9.04 11.37 0.48
CA VAL A 111 -10.50 11.42 0.28
C VAL A 111 -11.00 12.82 0.61
N VAL A 112 -11.83 13.38 -0.27
CA VAL A 112 -12.39 14.75 -0.13
C VAL A 112 -13.88 14.76 -0.41
N SER A 113 -14.61 15.71 0.20
CA SER A 113 -16.07 15.77 0.10
C SER A 113 -16.62 16.76 -0.95
N ASN A 114 -15.77 17.52 -1.63
CA ASN A 114 -16.20 18.46 -2.69
C ASN A 114 -15.08 18.77 -3.70
N ASN A 115 -15.47 19.37 -4.83
CA ASN A 115 -14.56 19.68 -5.94
C ASN A 115 -13.52 20.74 -5.60
N THR A 116 -13.83 21.69 -4.70
CA THR A 116 -12.90 22.77 -4.33
C THR A 116 -11.69 22.22 -3.58
N VAL A 117 -11.92 21.32 -2.61
CA VAL A 117 -10.86 20.60 -1.90
C VAL A 117 -10.11 19.67 -2.86
N ALA A 118 -10.82 18.97 -3.75
CA ALA A 118 -10.19 18.07 -4.74
C ALA A 118 -9.17 18.81 -5.63
N ARG A 119 -9.51 20.03 -6.05
CA ARG A 119 -8.60 20.91 -6.81
C ARG A 119 -7.39 21.32 -5.98
N ALA A 120 -7.59 21.73 -4.73
CA ALA A 120 -6.49 22.06 -3.83
C ALA A 120 -5.55 20.85 -3.65
N ALA A 121 -6.10 19.65 -3.48
CA ALA A 121 -5.30 18.45 -3.33
C ALA A 121 -4.54 18.06 -4.59
N SER A 122 -5.19 18.13 -5.75
CA SER A 122 -4.56 17.87 -7.05
C SER A 122 -3.45 18.87 -7.39
N ASN A 123 -3.48 20.07 -6.80
CA ASN A 123 -2.41 21.06 -6.90
C ASN A 123 -1.25 20.74 -5.95
N ALA A 124 -1.54 20.22 -4.76
CA ALA A 124 -0.53 19.88 -3.75
C ALA A 124 0.23 18.58 -4.06
N THR A 125 -0.38 17.64 -4.78
CA THR A 125 0.24 16.37 -5.12
C THR A 125 -0.25 15.83 -6.47
N LYS A 126 0.68 15.22 -7.22
CA LYS A 126 0.40 14.49 -8.48
C LYS A 126 0.52 12.97 -8.33
N ILE A 127 1.00 12.51 -7.18
CA ILE A 127 1.35 11.11 -6.95
C ILE A 127 0.32 10.45 -6.03
N ILE A 128 -0.16 11.17 -5.02
CA ILE A 128 -1.16 10.63 -4.08
C ILE A 128 -2.53 10.71 -4.76
N PRO A 129 -3.25 9.59 -4.94
CA PRO A 129 -4.58 9.58 -5.52
C PRO A 129 -5.57 10.42 -4.70
N VAL A 130 -6.39 11.20 -5.40
CA VAL A 130 -7.47 12.00 -4.82
C VAL A 130 -8.81 11.40 -5.20
N VAL A 131 -9.60 10.99 -4.21
CA VAL A 131 -10.94 10.40 -4.37
C VAL A 131 -11.99 11.37 -3.86
N ILE A 132 -12.99 11.68 -4.68
CA ILE A 132 -14.11 12.54 -4.30
C ILE A 132 -15.27 11.65 -3.86
N ALA A 133 -15.66 11.77 -2.59
CA ALA A 133 -16.84 11.11 -2.04
C ALA A 133 -18.02 12.08 -1.99
N VAL A 134 -18.91 11.99 -2.98
CA VAL A 134 -20.15 12.77 -3.03
C VAL A 134 -21.29 11.88 -2.57
N LEU A 135 -22.00 12.29 -1.52
CA LEU A 135 -23.28 11.68 -1.19
C LEU A 135 -24.36 12.41 -1.98
N ILE A 136 -24.98 11.71 -2.92
CA ILE A 136 -26.21 12.17 -3.57
C ILE A 136 -27.34 11.80 -2.62
N ARG A 137 -27.97 12.81 -2.02
CA ARG A 137 -29.22 12.59 -1.27
C ARG A 137 -30.29 12.21 -2.29
N SER A 138 -30.79 10.97 -2.24
CA SER A 138 -32.00 10.61 -2.97
C SER A 138 -33.15 11.48 -2.45
N PRO A 139 -33.96 12.08 -3.35
CA PRO A 139 -35.16 12.79 -2.92
C PRO A 139 -36.06 11.82 -2.14
N PRO A 140 -36.78 12.30 -1.10
CA PRO A 140 -37.76 11.46 -0.42
C PRO A 140 -38.78 10.95 -1.45
N ALA A 141 -39.09 9.65 -1.37
CA ALA A 141 -40.11 9.00 -2.19
C ALA A 141 -41.50 9.59 -1.93
#